data_AF-A0A9J9HBK5-F1
#
_entry.id   AF-A0A9J9HBK5-F1
#
_cell.length_a   1.000
_cell.length_b   1.000
_cell.length_c   1.000
_cell.angle_alpha   90.00
_cell.angle_beta   90.00
_cell.angle_gamma   90.00
#
_symmetry.space_group_name_H-M   'P 1'
#
loop_
_entity.id
_entity.type
_entity.pdbx_description
1 polymer ?
#
loop_
_entity_poly.entity_id
_entity_poly.type
_entity_poly.pdbx_seq_one_letter_code
_entity_poly.pdbx_strand_id
1 'polypeptide(L)'
;MNNFVQEGEVLTVPAPYDVASGAACKVGLIVGIATFAATTGKPVNIKRRGVFKQVGKATGQAWVALTTKLYWDDAAKVFTSTASSNTLAGVAAADAASGDAIGSVLLTGQIA
;
A
#
# COMPACT_ATOMS: atom_id res chain seq x y z
N MET A 1 0.92 26.96 15.64
CA MET A 1 2.25 26.40 15.34
C MET A 1 2.63 26.84 13.94
N ASN A 2 3.69 27.62 13.77
CA ASN A 2 3.99 28.27 12.48
C ASN A 2 4.61 27.32 11.44
N ASN A 3 4.95 26.10 11.85
CA ASN A 3 5.63 25.10 11.01
C ASN A 3 4.74 23.90 10.67
N PHE A 4 3.48 23.89 11.11
CA PHE A 4 2.55 22.81 10.77
C PHE A 4 1.95 23.08 9.39
N VAL A 5 2.17 22.16 8.44
CA VAL A 5 1.62 22.28 7.08
C VAL A 5 0.32 21.48 6.96
N GLN A 6 0.36 20.19 7.28
CA GLN A 6 -0.80 19.29 7.26
C GLN A 6 -0.52 17.97 7.99
N GLU A 7 -1.55 17.17 8.20
CA GLU A 7 -1.43 15.79 8.69
C GLU A 7 -0.80 14.86 7.64
N GLY A 8 -0.02 13.88 8.08
CA GLY A 8 0.69 12.94 7.20
C GLY A 8 -0.09 11.68 6.81
N GLU A 9 -1.35 11.55 7.22
CA GLU A 9 -2.17 10.36 6.93
C GLU A 9 -2.60 10.29 5.46
N VAL A 10 -2.97 11.45 4.89
CA VAL A 10 -3.32 11.62 3.49
C VAL A 10 -2.35 12.63 2.88
N LEU A 11 -1.67 12.22 1.81
CA LEU A 11 -0.71 13.08 1.11
C LEU A 11 -1.09 13.18 -0.36
N THR A 12 -1.07 14.40 -0.90
CA THR A 12 -1.17 14.63 -2.34
C THR A 12 0.21 14.40 -2.97
N VAL A 13 0.28 13.43 -3.88
CA VAL A 13 1.51 13.06 -4.59
C VAL A 13 1.24 12.97 -6.09
N PRO A 14 2.24 13.15 -6.96
CA PRO A 14 2.08 12.82 -8.37
C PRO A 14 1.91 11.30 -8.52
N ALA A 15 0.91 10.87 -9.27
CA ALA A 15 0.67 9.45 -9.51
C ALA A 15 1.87 8.83 -10.27
N PRO A 16 2.49 7.76 -9.76
CA PRO A 16 3.67 7.14 -10.36
C PRO A 16 3.33 6.40 -11.67
N TYR A 17 2.08 6.00 -11.83
CA TYR A 17 1.46 5.38 -13.00
C TYR A 17 -0.05 5.65 -12.93
N ASP A 18 -0.82 5.15 -13.89
CA ASP A 18 -2.27 5.23 -13.86
C ASP A 18 -2.83 4.38 -12.71
N VAL A 19 -3.23 5.04 -11.63
CA VAL A 19 -3.74 4.41 -10.41
C VAL A 19 -5.26 4.47 -10.39
N ALA A 20 -5.91 3.34 -10.11
CA ALA A 20 -7.35 3.31 -9.84
C ALA A 20 -7.65 3.74 -8.40
N SER A 21 -8.89 4.15 -8.12
CA SER A 21 -9.35 4.34 -6.74
C SER A 21 -9.26 3.02 -5.97
N GLY A 22 -8.71 3.07 -4.76
CA GLY A 22 -8.46 1.89 -3.91
C GLY A 22 -7.21 1.10 -4.28
N ALA A 23 -6.52 1.44 -5.37
CA ALA A 23 -5.26 0.78 -5.73
C ALA A 23 -4.11 1.29 -4.85
N ALA A 24 -3.23 0.38 -4.47
CA ALA A 24 -1.97 0.73 -3.82
C ALA A 24 -0.99 1.28 -4.85
N CYS A 25 -0.13 2.19 -4.42
CA CYS A 25 1.01 2.66 -5.20
C CYS A 25 2.16 3.07 -4.27
N LYS A 26 3.36 3.14 -4.86
CA LYS A 26 4.56 3.62 -4.19
C LYS A 26 5.06 4.89 -4.87
N VAL A 27 5.30 5.93 -4.08
CA VAL A 27 5.93 7.19 -4.53
C VAL A 27 7.16 7.44 -3.67
N GLY A 28 8.36 7.34 -4.28
CA GLY A 28 9.61 7.35 -3.53
C GLY A 28 9.69 6.16 -2.57
N LEU A 29 9.75 6.43 -1.26
CA LEU A 29 9.73 5.42 -0.19
C LEU A 29 8.35 5.22 0.44
N ILE A 30 7.34 5.96 -0.03
CA ILE A 30 6.02 6.02 0.59
C ILE A 30 5.11 5.03 -0.13
N VAL A 31 4.53 4.10 0.61
CA VAL A 31 3.43 3.23 0.14
C VAL A 31 2.12 3.78 0.67
N GLY A 32 1.12 3.85 -0.20
CA GLY A 32 -0.23 4.28 0.18
C GLY A 32 -1.28 3.76 -0.78
N ILE A 33 -2.55 3.96 -0.42
CA ILE A 33 -3.72 3.58 -1.21
C ILE A 33 -4.34 4.83 -1.81
N ALA A 34 -4.52 4.87 -3.12
CA ALA A 34 -5.13 5.98 -3.82
C ALA A 34 -6.62 6.13 -3.41
N THR A 35 -7.01 7.33 -3.03
CA THR A 35 -8.41 7.62 -2.67
C THR A 35 -9.31 7.80 -3.89
N PHE A 36 -8.73 8.23 -5.02
CA PHE A 36 -9.41 8.38 -6.30
C PHE A 36 -8.50 7.96 -7.46
N ALA A 37 -9.09 7.73 -8.64
CA ALA A 37 -8.34 7.36 -9.83
C ALA A 37 -7.59 8.56 -10.42
N ALA A 38 -6.33 8.39 -10.77
CA ALA A 38 -5.51 9.45 -11.35
C ALA A 38 -4.58 8.87 -12.42
N THR A 39 -4.40 9.63 -13.50
CA THR A 39 -3.43 9.29 -14.53
C THR A 39 -2.03 9.70 -14.11
N THR A 40 -1.04 9.06 -14.73
CA THR A 40 0.39 9.27 -14.47
C THR A 40 0.76 10.76 -14.44
N GLY A 41 1.46 11.18 -13.39
CA GLY A 41 1.90 12.56 -13.19
C GLY A 41 0.81 13.52 -12.70
N LYS A 42 -0.47 13.13 -12.64
CA LYS A 42 -1.53 13.95 -12.02
C LYS A 42 -1.50 13.82 -10.50
N PRO A 43 -1.94 14.86 -9.76
CA PRO A 43 -2.03 14.80 -8.31
C PRO A 43 -3.07 13.76 -7.89
N VAL A 44 -2.66 12.86 -6.98
CA VAL A 44 -3.51 11.85 -6.35
C VAL A 44 -3.34 11.90 -4.84
N ASN A 45 -4.44 11.78 -4.10
CA ASN A 45 -4.38 11.68 -2.65
C ASN A 45 -4.21 10.22 -2.24
N ILE A 46 -3.08 9.90 -1.61
CA ILE A 46 -2.79 8.57 -1.09
C ILE A 46 -2.99 8.53 0.42
N LYS A 47 -3.69 7.49 0.90
CA LYS A 47 -3.86 7.22 2.31
C LYS A 47 -2.80 6.23 2.77
N ARG A 48 -1.97 6.66 3.74
CA ARG A 48 -0.77 5.92 4.18
C ARG A 48 -0.98 5.09 5.44
N ARG A 49 -2.11 5.26 6.14
CA ARG A 49 -2.41 4.57 7.39
C ARG A 49 -3.86 4.09 7.40
N GLY A 50 -4.07 2.92 7.98
CA GLY A 50 -5.39 2.30 8.14
C GLY A 50 -5.45 0.89 7.58
N VAL A 51 -6.62 0.24 7.74
CA VAL A 51 -6.88 -1.09 7.18
C VAL A 51 -7.56 -0.94 5.83
N PHE A 52 -7.01 -1.60 4.82
CA PHE A 52 -7.52 -1.62 3.46
C PHE A 52 -7.82 -3.05 3.05
N LYS A 53 -9.07 -3.29 2.66
CA LYS A 53 -9.52 -4.55 2.08
C LYS A 53 -9.39 -4.50 0.56
N GLN A 54 -9.47 -5.66 -0.06
CA GLN A 54 -9.50 -5.80 -1.52
C GLN A 54 -8.23 -5.28 -2.22
N VAL A 55 -7.07 -5.44 -1.57
CA VAL A 55 -5.77 -5.10 -2.17
C VAL A 55 -5.19 -6.30 -2.89
N GLY A 56 -4.43 -6.04 -3.97
CA GLY A 56 -3.74 -7.08 -4.72
C GLY A 56 -2.72 -7.82 -3.86
N LYS A 57 -2.73 -9.15 -3.94
CA LYS A 57 -1.87 -10.05 -3.18
C LYS A 57 -1.11 -10.96 -4.15
N ALA A 58 0.20 -11.14 -3.91
CA ALA A 58 0.97 -12.16 -4.58
C ALA A 58 0.45 -13.56 -4.23
N THR A 59 0.14 -14.36 -5.26
CA THR A 59 -0.25 -15.77 -5.09
C THR A 59 0.94 -16.62 -4.66
N GLY A 60 0.67 -17.77 -4.05
CA GLY A 60 1.71 -18.69 -3.56
C GLY A 60 2.21 -18.38 -2.14
N GLN A 61 1.63 -17.39 -1.47
CA GLN A 61 1.94 -17.04 -0.09
C GLN A 61 0.66 -16.93 0.72
N ALA A 62 0.56 -17.65 1.83
CA ALA A 62 -0.53 -17.46 2.79
C ALA A 62 -0.21 -16.26 3.68
N TRP A 63 -1.23 -15.47 4.02
CA TRP A 63 -1.14 -14.42 5.01
C TRP A 63 -1.89 -14.85 6.26
N VAL A 64 -1.27 -14.64 7.40
CA VAL A 64 -1.87 -14.81 8.72
C VAL A 64 -2.07 -13.44 9.32
N ALA A 65 -3.31 -13.16 9.74
CA ALA A 65 -3.71 -11.88 10.29
C ALA A 65 -2.78 -11.46 11.43
N LEU A 66 -2.43 -10.17 11.45
CA LEU A 66 -1.64 -9.49 12.48
C LEU A 66 -0.22 -10.03 12.71
N THR A 67 0.27 -10.96 11.88
CA THR A 67 1.59 -11.58 12.04
C THR A 67 2.43 -11.50 10.76
N THR A 68 1.82 -11.68 9.60
CA THR A 68 2.53 -11.63 8.31
C THR A 68 2.87 -10.19 7.95
N LYS A 69 4.16 -9.84 7.96
CA LYS A 69 4.65 -8.57 7.41
C LYS A 69 4.36 -8.52 5.91
N LEU A 70 3.84 -7.39 5.46
CA LEU A 70 3.51 -7.15 4.06
C LEU A 70 4.39 -6.05 3.49
N TYR A 71 4.94 -6.35 2.32
CA TYR A 71 5.80 -5.51 1.53
C TYR A 71 5.12 -5.21 0.19
N TRP A 72 5.34 -4.03 -0.34
CA TRP A 72 4.91 -3.63 -1.67
C TRP A 72 5.95 -4.04 -2.70
N ASP A 73 5.51 -4.84 -3.67
CA ASP A 73 6.25 -5.15 -4.89
C ASP A 73 5.86 -4.16 -5.98
N ASP A 74 6.81 -3.28 -6.35
CA ASP A 74 6.54 -2.24 -7.35
C ASP A 74 6.63 -2.75 -8.80
N ALA A 75 7.20 -3.93 -9.04
CA ALA A 75 7.20 -4.53 -10.37
C ALA A 75 5.85 -5.22 -10.64
N ALA A 76 5.40 -6.05 -9.71
CA ALA A 76 4.15 -6.81 -9.83
C ALA A 76 2.90 -6.02 -9.40
N LYS A 77 3.07 -4.87 -8.74
CA LYS A 77 1.99 -3.99 -8.21
C LYS A 77 1.04 -4.72 -7.24
N VAL A 78 1.61 -5.56 -6.38
CA VAL A 78 0.88 -6.34 -5.37
C VAL A 78 1.61 -6.33 -4.03
N PHE A 79 0.88 -6.65 -2.95
CA PHE A 79 1.50 -6.93 -1.66
C PHE A 79 2.02 -8.37 -1.60
N THR A 80 3.18 -8.54 -0.97
CA THR A 80 3.86 -9.83 -0.77
C THR A 80 4.43 -9.93 0.64
N SER A 81 4.64 -11.14 1.15
CA SER A 81 5.39 -11.36 2.40
C SER A 81 6.90 -11.44 2.18
N THR A 82 7.37 -11.33 0.94
CA THR A 82 8.80 -11.35 0.60
C THR A 82 9.44 -9.98 0.84
N ALA A 83 10.42 -9.93 1.73
CA ALA A 83 11.10 -8.69 2.07
C ALA A 83 12.12 -8.20 1.03
N SER A 84 12.88 -9.13 0.42
CA SER A 84 14.01 -8.79 -0.46
C SER A 84 13.58 -7.88 -1.62
N SER A 85 14.21 -6.71 -1.71
CA SER A 85 13.95 -5.67 -2.74
C SER A 85 12.56 -4.99 -2.71
N ASN A 86 11.69 -5.38 -1.78
CA ASN A 86 10.34 -4.84 -1.65
C ASN A 86 10.24 -3.85 -0.49
N THR A 87 9.26 -2.94 -0.55
CA THR A 87 9.13 -1.86 0.43
C THR A 87 8.17 -2.25 1.54
N LEU A 88 8.62 -2.24 2.79
CA LEU A 88 7.77 -2.57 3.93
C LEU A 88 6.58 -1.60 4.02
N ALA A 89 5.36 -2.13 4.00
CA ALA A 89 4.14 -1.34 4.01
C ALA A 89 3.35 -1.50 5.32
N GLY A 90 3.37 -2.69 5.90
CA GLY A 90 2.62 -2.99 7.10
C GLY A 90 2.49 -4.48 7.42
N VAL A 91 1.30 -4.89 7.85
CA VAL A 91 1.00 -6.27 8.25
C VAL A 91 -0.35 -6.70 7.66
N ALA A 92 -0.57 -8.00 7.50
CA ALA A 92 -1.86 -8.54 7.10
C ALA A 92 -2.93 -8.18 8.16
N ALA A 93 -4.07 -7.66 7.70
CA ALA A 93 -5.20 -7.33 8.57
C ALA A 93 -6.21 -8.49 8.72
N ALA A 94 -6.18 -9.44 7.78
CA ALA A 94 -7.00 -10.65 7.78
C ALA A 94 -6.20 -11.80 7.17
N ASP A 95 -6.64 -13.04 7.43
CA ASP A 95 -6.08 -14.22 6.80
C ASP A 95 -6.37 -14.22 5.29
N ALA A 96 -5.41 -14.72 4.50
CA ALA A 96 -5.60 -14.99 3.09
C ALA A 96 -4.87 -16.29 2.72
N ALA A 97 -5.57 -17.20 2.06
CA ALA A 97 -5.00 -18.46 1.61
C ALA A 97 -3.95 -18.23 0.52
N SER A 98 -3.07 -19.21 0.29
CA SER A 98 -2.00 -19.10 -0.70
C SER A 98 -2.50 -18.86 -2.13
N GLY A 99 -3.68 -19.39 -2.47
CA GLY A 99 -4.34 -19.21 -3.76
C GLY A 99 -5.05 -17.86 -3.95
N ASP A 100 -5.26 -17.09 -2.87
CA ASP A 100 -5.97 -15.81 -2.97
C ASP A 100 -5.10 -14.76 -3.66
N ALA A 101 -5.68 -14.08 -4.65
CA ALA A 101 -5.08 -12.95 -5.35
C ALA A 101 -5.42 -11.59 -4.71
N ILE A 102 -6.26 -11.61 -3.67
CA ILE A 102 -6.73 -10.43 -2.96
C ILE A 102 -6.55 -10.66 -1.46
N GLY A 103 -6.22 -9.61 -0.72
CA GLY A 103 -6.17 -9.67 0.74
C GLY A 103 -6.53 -8.35 1.43
N SER A 104 -6.28 -8.31 2.74
CA SER A 104 -6.46 -7.11 3.56
C SER A 104 -5.15 -6.73 4.24
N VAL A 105 -4.77 -5.45 4.16
CA VAL A 105 -3.51 -4.91 4.70
C VAL A 105 -3.78 -3.80 5.70
N LEU A 106 -3.08 -3.82 6.82
CA LEU A 106 -2.95 -2.69 7.73
C LEU A 106 -1.70 -1.90 7.34
N LEU A 107 -1.88 -0.71 6.78
CA LEU A 107 -0.80 0.25 6.55
C LEU A 107 -0.51 1.02 7.85
N THR A 108 0.77 1.10 8.21
CA THR A 108 1.22 1.78 9.44
C THR A 108 1.70 3.21 9.18
N GLY A 109 1.90 3.57 7.91
CA GLY A 109 2.49 4.84 7.49
C GLY A 109 4.00 4.95 7.71
N GLN A 110 4.66 3.83 8.01
CA GLN A 110 6.10 3.75 8.19
C GLN A 110 6.87 4.12 6.91
N ILE A 111 8.12 4.56 7.09
CA ILE A 111 9.09 4.79 6.02
C ILE A 111 10.27 3.90 6.39
N ALA A 112 10.58 2.94 5.53
CA ALA A 112 11.73 2.05 5.68
C ALA A 112 12.96 2.64 4.99
#